data_AF-A0A355CA37-F1
#
_entry.id   AF-A0A355CA37-F1
#
_cell.length_a   1.000
_cell.length_b   1.000
_cell.length_c   1.000
_cell.angle_alpha   90.00
_cell.angle_beta   90.00
_cell.angle_gamma   90.00
#
_symmetry.space_group_name_H-M   'P 1'
#
loop_
_entity.id
_entity.type
_entity.pdbx_description
1 polymer ?
#
loop_
_entity_poly.entity_id
_entity_poly.type
_entity_poly.pdbx_seq_one_letter_code
_entity_poly.pdbx_strand_id
1 'polypeptide(L)'
;SIHCWQADDVLGFENPDGELTGGIQTTGNYPGKARTIDELKKDIGKVLNLIPGKHRLSLHAIYGDFGGKLVDRDQIEPKHFQTWMNWAKETGAKLDFNSTFFSHSKSGNYSLSSFDPEIRNFWKEHLRRCRRIGEEMGRQQGDA
;
A
#
# COMPACT_ATOMS: atom_id res chain seq x y z
N SER A 1 -1.56 -10.21 10.67
CA SER A 1 -0.91 -9.25 9.77
C SER A 1 -1.26 -7.85 10.24
N ILE A 2 -0.27 -7.00 10.52
CA ILE A 2 -0.43 -5.61 10.97
C ILE A 2 -0.67 -4.74 9.74
N HIS A 3 -1.57 -3.77 9.81
CA HIS A 3 -1.94 -2.94 8.68
C HIS A 3 -1.07 -1.68 8.60
N CYS A 4 -0.46 -1.40 7.43
CA CYS A 4 0.48 -0.27 7.28
C CYS A 4 -0.18 1.10 7.46
N TRP A 5 -1.44 1.20 7.04
CA TRP A 5 -2.18 2.47 6.93
C TRP A 5 -2.56 3.12 8.26
N GLN A 6 -2.33 2.43 9.39
CA GLN A 6 -2.50 3.02 10.71
C GLN A 6 -1.43 4.08 11.01
N ALA A 7 -0.26 3.98 10.39
CA ALA A 7 0.87 4.84 10.72
C ALA A 7 0.74 6.26 10.12
N ASP A 8 -0.08 6.43 9.09
CA ASP A 8 -0.14 7.65 8.27
C ASP A 8 -1.57 8.07 7.93
N ASP A 9 -2.57 7.58 8.67
CA ASP A 9 -3.98 7.87 8.46
C ASP A 9 -4.51 7.52 7.05
N VAL A 10 -4.01 6.43 6.45
CA VAL A 10 -4.43 5.93 5.11
C VAL A 10 -4.06 6.86 3.96
N LEU A 11 -3.11 7.79 4.14
CA LEU A 11 -2.69 8.71 3.07
C LEU A 11 -1.90 8.00 1.97
N GLY A 12 -1.00 7.09 2.33
CA GLY A 12 -0.04 6.50 1.40
C GLY A 12 0.98 7.51 0.87
N PHE A 13 1.70 7.10 -0.16
CA PHE A 13 2.82 7.86 -0.76
C PHE A 13 2.65 8.12 -2.26
N GLU A 14 1.56 7.63 -2.87
CA GLU A 14 1.19 7.96 -4.25
C GLU A 14 0.75 9.44 -4.39
N ASN A 15 -0.10 9.91 -3.48
CA ASN A 15 -0.63 11.27 -3.46
C ASN A 15 -0.90 11.71 -2.00
N PRO A 16 0.15 12.06 -1.24
CA PRO A 16 0.04 12.33 0.21
C PRO A 16 -0.80 13.57 0.55
N ASP A 17 -0.99 14.48 -0.42
CA ASP A 17 -1.84 15.67 -0.28
C ASP A 17 -3.30 15.41 -0.69
N GLY A 18 -3.61 14.18 -1.13
CA GLY A 18 -4.95 13.78 -1.53
C GLY A 18 -5.90 13.57 -0.36
N GLU A 19 -7.19 13.77 -0.61
CA GLU A 19 -8.24 13.47 0.37
C GLU A 19 -8.55 11.97 0.42
N LEU A 20 -8.79 11.47 1.64
CA LEU A 20 -9.29 10.12 1.86
C LEU A 20 -10.77 10.03 1.45
N THR A 21 -11.06 9.26 0.40
CA THR A 21 -12.40 9.01 -0.12
C THR A 21 -12.73 7.51 -0.17
N GLY A 22 -13.93 7.16 -0.67
CA GLY A 22 -14.39 5.77 -0.76
C GLY A 22 -15.24 5.30 0.43
N GLY A 23 -15.75 6.24 1.24
CA GLY A 23 -16.65 5.96 2.37
C GLY A 23 -15.93 5.58 3.66
N ILE A 24 -14.60 5.70 3.72
CA ILE A 24 -13.78 5.51 4.91
C ILE A 24 -13.23 6.86 5.39
N GLN A 25 -12.94 6.95 6.68
CA GLN A 25 -12.39 8.14 7.31
C GLN A 25 -11.44 7.75 8.44
N THR A 26 -10.43 8.57 8.67
CA THR A 26 -9.63 8.62 9.89
C THR A 26 -10.07 9.83 10.71
N THR A 27 -10.10 9.70 12.03
CA THR A 27 -10.61 10.75 12.92
C THR A 27 -9.61 11.07 14.01
N GLY A 28 -9.63 12.32 14.48
CA GLY A 28 -8.64 12.85 15.41
C GLY A 28 -7.43 13.46 14.70
N ASN A 29 -6.75 14.37 15.40
CA ASN A 29 -5.58 15.11 14.90
C ASN A 29 -4.36 14.86 15.78
N TYR A 30 -4.12 13.59 16.16
CA TYR A 30 -2.95 13.27 16.98
C TYR A 30 -1.67 13.52 16.17
N PRO A 31 -0.69 14.26 16.72
CA PRO A 31 0.51 14.61 15.97
C PRO A 31 1.42 13.39 15.77
N GLY A 32 2.26 13.43 14.75
CA GLY A 32 3.35 12.46 14.56
C GLY A 32 3.09 11.32 13.58
N LYS A 33 2.03 11.39 12.77
CA LYS A 33 1.82 10.44 11.67
C LYS A 33 3.00 10.43 10.69
N ALA A 34 3.30 9.26 10.15
CA ALA A 34 4.34 9.10 9.13
C ALA A 34 3.96 9.86 7.86
N ARG A 35 4.95 10.52 7.26
CA ARG A 35 4.83 11.29 6.01
C ARG A 35 5.75 10.77 4.91
N THR A 36 6.61 9.81 5.26
CA THR A 36 7.55 9.18 4.34
C THR A 36 7.60 7.68 4.59
N ILE A 37 8.02 6.93 3.58
CA ILE A 37 8.26 5.49 3.68
C ILE A 37 9.23 5.17 4.82
N ASP A 38 10.26 5.99 5.01
CA ASP A 38 11.27 5.78 6.05
C ASP A 38 10.72 6.03 7.46
N GLU A 39 9.88 7.07 7.65
CA GLU A 39 9.15 7.28 8.90
C GLU A 39 8.24 6.07 9.19
N LEU A 40 7.46 5.62 8.19
CA LEU A 40 6.54 4.48 8.36
C LEU A 40 7.29 3.18 8.72
N LYS A 41 8.41 2.89 8.04
CA LYS A 41 9.26 1.72 8.35
C LYS A 41 9.82 1.78 9.78
N LYS A 42 10.18 2.96 10.28
CA LYS A 42 10.65 3.15 11.66
C LYS A 42 9.53 2.92 12.66
N ASP A 43 8.35 3.48 12.40
CA ASP A 43 7.18 3.33 13.27
C ASP A 43 6.75 1.86 13.37
N ILE A 44 6.63 1.18 12.23
CA ILE A 44 6.33 -0.26 12.20
C ILE A 44 7.47 -1.06 12.84
N GLY A 45 8.73 -0.70 12.61
CA GLY A 45 9.88 -1.34 13.27
C GLY A 45 9.80 -1.24 14.80
N LYS A 46 9.36 -0.10 15.33
CA LYS A 46 9.12 0.06 16.77
C LYS A 46 8.00 -0.84 17.25
N VAL A 47 6.89 -0.94 16.52
CA VAL A 47 5.77 -1.85 16.83
C VAL A 47 6.23 -3.30 16.87
N LEU A 48 6.98 -3.75 15.85
CA LEU A 48 7.50 -5.12 15.78
C LEU A 48 8.42 -5.48 16.95
N ASN A 49 9.18 -4.51 17.47
CA ASN A 49 10.02 -4.71 18.66
C ASN A 49 9.22 -4.84 19.97
N LEU A 50 8.00 -4.31 20.01
CA LEU A 50 7.14 -4.32 21.20
C LEU A 50 6.19 -5.51 21.25
N ILE A 51 5.88 -6.13 20.10
CA ILE A 51 4.93 -7.24 20.02
C ILE A 51 5.69 -8.56 19.84
N PRO A 52 5.55 -9.54 20.76
CA PRO A 52 6.27 -10.80 20.66
C PRO A 52 5.84 -11.62 19.42
N GLY A 53 6.78 -12.37 18.85
CA GLY A 53 6.55 -13.28 17.73
C GLY A 53 6.95 -12.70 16.37
N LYS A 54 6.75 -13.50 15.32
CA LYS A 54 6.97 -13.07 13.93
C LYS A 54 5.66 -12.62 13.32
N HIS A 55 5.66 -11.43 12.74
CA HIS A 55 4.47 -10.80 12.19
C HIS A 55 4.61 -10.54 10.69
N ARG A 56 3.45 -10.28 10.06
CA ARG A 56 3.36 -9.80 8.68
C ARG A 56 2.91 -8.35 8.69
N LEU A 57 3.35 -7.56 7.70
CA LEU A 57 2.86 -6.23 7.40
C LEU A 57 1.98 -6.30 6.13
N SER A 58 0.75 -5.83 6.22
CA SER A 58 -0.21 -5.76 5.13
C SER A 58 -0.11 -4.39 4.45
N LEU A 59 0.44 -4.38 3.23
CA LEU A 59 0.62 -3.18 2.42
C LEU A 59 -0.57 -2.93 1.50
N HIS A 60 -0.87 -1.66 1.26
CA HIS A 60 -1.74 -1.23 0.17
C HIS A 60 -0.92 -0.72 -1.02
N ALA A 61 -1.48 -0.77 -2.22
CA ALA A 61 -0.80 -0.32 -3.44
C ALA A 61 -0.38 1.16 -3.42
N ILE A 62 -1.07 2.01 -2.65
CA ILE A 62 -0.73 3.43 -2.50
C ILE A 62 0.56 3.68 -1.69
N TYR A 63 1.15 2.64 -1.08
CA TYR A 63 2.39 2.72 -0.31
C TYR A 63 3.63 2.41 -1.15
N GLY A 64 3.52 2.42 -2.49
CA GLY A 64 4.64 2.21 -3.39
C GLY A 64 5.73 3.27 -3.24
N ASP A 65 6.97 2.85 -3.43
CA ASP A 65 8.14 3.71 -3.56
C ASP A 65 8.29 4.15 -5.01
N PHE A 66 7.74 5.33 -5.30
CA PHE A 66 7.72 5.89 -6.66
C PHE A 66 8.88 6.86 -6.92
N GLY A 67 9.78 7.08 -5.95
CA GLY A 67 10.94 7.96 -6.11
C GLY A 67 10.59 9.38 -6.55
N GLY A 68 9.45 9.92 -6.08
CA GLY A 68 8.95 11.24 -6.46
C GLY A 68 8.38 11.36 -7.88
N LYS A 69 8.21 10.24 -8.60
CA LYS A 69 7.58 10.21 -9.92
C LYS A 69 6.12 9.83 -9.79
N LEU A 70 5.29 10.38 -10.67
CA LEU A 70 3.91 9.92 -10.81
C LEU A 70 3.89 8.56 -11.53
N VAL A 71 3.33 7.56 -10.87
CA VAL A 71 3.05 6.24 -11.44
C VAL A 71 1.60 5.91 -11.13
N ASP A 72 0.76 5.89 -12.16
CA ASP A 72 -0.66 5.57 -11.99
C ASP A 72 -0.86 4.09 -11.63
N ARG A 73 -2.00 3.77 -11.01
CA ARG A 73 -2.26 2.48 -10.35
C ARG A 73 -2.29 1.29 -11.30
N ASP A 74 -2.61 1.48 -12.56
CA ASP A 74 -2.56 0.44 -13.60
C ASP A 74 -1.13 0.20 -14.16
N GLN A 75 -0.16 1.00 -13.73
CA GLN A 75 1.25 0.94 -14.14
C GLN A 75 2.22 0.58 -13.00
N ILE A 76 1.70 0.27 -11.80
CA ILE A 76 2.56 -0.18 -10.71
C ILE A 76 3.18 -1.54 -11.01
N GLU A 77 4.39 -1.77 -10.51
CA GLU A 77 5.20 -2.95 -10.78
C GLU A 77 5.95 -3.36 -9.52
N PRO A 78 6.45 -4.61 -9.44
CA PRO A 78 7.17 -5.08 -8.24
C PRO A 78 8.36 -4.21 -7.84
N LYS A 79 9.02 -3.55 -8.80
CA LYS A 79 10.13 -2.62 -8.53
C LYS A 79 9.75 -1.46 -7.59
N HIS A 80 8.49 -1.00 -7.62
CA HIS A 80 8.00 0.06 -6.74
C HIS A 80 7.79 -0.45 -5.30
N PHE A 81 7.93 -1.74 -5.03
CA PHE A 81 7.80 -2.32 -3.70
C PHE A 81 9.09 -3.03 -3.25
N GLN A 82 10.19 -2.90 -4.01
CA GLN A 82 11.44 -3.57 -3.68
C GLN A 82 12.03 -3.07 -2.36
N THR A 83 11.90 -1.78 -2.05
CA THR A 83 12.41 -1.24 -0.77
C THR A 83 11.61 -1.75 0.43
N TRP A 84 10.35 -2.17 0.24
CA TRP A 84 9.57 -2.88 1.25
C TRP A 84 10.01 -4.34 1.41
N MET A 85 10.20 -5.06 0.30
CA MET A 85 10.64 -6.45 0.32
C MET A 85 12.02 -6.60 0.97
N ASN A 86 12.94 -5.68 0.67
CA ASN A 86 14.26 -5.63 1.32
C ASN A 86 14.13 -5.38 2.84
N TRP A 87 13.34 -4.37 3.23
CA TRP A 87 13.09 -4.05 4.64
C TRP A 87 12.46 -5.23 5.40
N ALA A 88 11.51 -5.93 4.80
CA ALA A 88 10.88 -7.11 5.41
C ALA A 88 11.90 -8.23 5.66
N LYS A 89 12.80 -8.47 4.69
CA LYS A 89 13.91 -9.42 4.82
C LYS A 89 14.87 -9.05 5.95
N GLU A 90 15.22 -7.77 6.07
CA GLU A 90 16.13 -7.25 7.11
C GLU A 90 15.52 -7.35 8.52
N THR A 91 14.22 -7.07 8.64
CA THR A 91 13.50 -7.08 9.92
C THR A 91 12.97 -8.46 10.32
N GLY A 92 13.04 -9.44 9.43
CA GLY A 92 12.42 -10.76 9.62
C GLY A 92 10.89 -10.75 9.57
N ALA A 93 10.29 -9.64 9.13
CA ALA A 93 8.87 -9.53 8.86
C ALA A 93 8.51 -10.16 7.51
N LYS A 94 7.24 -10.49 7.33
CA LYS A 94 6.67 -10.90 6.03
C LYS A 94 5.69 -9.84 5.51
N LEU A 95 5.38 -9.85 4.22
CA LEU A 95 4.51 -8.88 3.55
C LEU A 95 3.27 -9.53 2.95
N ASP A 96 2.12 -8.91 3.17
CA ASP A 96 0.88 -9.13 2.43
C ASP A 96 0.57 -7.90 1.55
N PHE A 97 -0.27 -8.08 0.52
CA PHE A 97 -0.54 -7.02 -0.45
C PHE A 97 -2.02 -6.84 -0.77
N ASN A 98 -2.46 -5.59 -0.86
CA ASN A 98 -3.83 -5.20 -1.16
C ASN A 98 -3.86 -4.22 -2.34
N SER A 99 -4.87 -4.40 -3.20
CA SER A 99 -5.21 -3.41 -4.21
C SER A 99 -5.91 -2.20 -3.57
N THR A 100 -5.74 -1.00 -4.11
CA THR A 100 -6.41 0.21 -3.62
C THR A 100 -7.37 0.77 -4.67
N PHE A 101 -8.67 0.69 -4.39
CA PHE A 101 -9.76 1.08 -5.30
C PHE A 101 -10.47 2.39 -4.91
N PHE A 102 -9.88 3.17 -4.01
CA PHE A 102 -10.45 4.39 -3.42
C PHE A 102 -9.44 5.56 -3.48
N SER A 103 -9.85 6.79 -3.14
CA SER A 103 -8.94 7.96 -3.14
C SER A 103 -8.20 8.14 -4.46
N HIS A 104 -8.94 8.05 -5.56
CA HIS A 104 -8.45 8.21 -6.92
C HIS A 104 -9.48 8.92 -7.78
N SER A 105 -9.03 9.69 -8.78
CA SER A 105 -9.93 10.40 -9.71
C SER A 105 -10.87 9.46 -10.47
N LYS A 106 -10.47 8.19 -10.64
CA LYS A 106 -11.28 7.10 -11.26
C LYS A 106 -12.05 6.25 -10.24
N SER A 107 -12.08 6.63 -8.96
CA SER A 107 -12.91 6.02 -7.92
C SER A 107 -13.97 7.02 -7.44
N GLY A 108 -15.13 7.01 -8.11
CA GLY A 108 -16.34 7.69 -7.65
C GLY A 108 -17.22 6.74 -6.84
N ASN A 109 -18.49 6.62 -7.22
CA ASN A 109 -19.40 5.62 -6.61
C ASN A 109 -19.07 4.17 -6.97
N TYR A 110 -18.32 3.96 -8.06
CA TYR A 110 -17.98 2.64 -8.57
C TYR A 110 -16.52 2.56 -9.01
N SER A 111 -15.94 1.36 -8.95
CA SER A 111 -14.61 1.02 -9.47
C SER A 111 -14.71 -0.15 -10.45
N LEU A 112 -14.49 -1.39 -10.00
CA LEU A 112 -14.61 -2.61 -10.81
C LEU A 112 -16.02 -2.84 -11.38
N SER A 113 -17.04 -2.30 -10.70
CA SER A 113 -18.46 -2.36 -11.10
C SER A 113 -18.94 -1.12 -11.86
N SER A 114 -18.04 -0.19 -12.22
CA SER A 114 -18.42 1.02 -12.97
C SER A 114 -19.17 0.67 -14.25
N PHE A 115 -20.14 1.48 -14.67
CA PHE A 115 -20.81 1.32 -15.97
C PHE A 115 -19.90 1.76 -17.13
N ASP A 116 -18.92 2.62 -16.85
CA ASP A 116 -17.91 3.04 -17.81
C ASP A 116 -16.87 1.93 -18.05
N PRO A 117 -16.72 1.41 -19.29
CA PRO A 117 -15.75 0.38 -19.62
C PRO A 117 -14.30 0.80 -19.42
N GLU A 118 -13.95 2.07 -19.59
CA GLU A 118 -12.58 2.57 -19.41
C GLU A 118 -12.18 2.53 -17.95
N ILE A 119 -13.07 2.99 -17.04
CA ILE A 119 -12.87 2.91 -15.59
C ILE A 119 -12.75 1.44 -15.15
N ARG A 120 -13.61 0.54 -15.65
CA ARG A 120 -13.49 -0.89 -15.34
C ARG A 120 -12.17 -1.48 -15.82
N ASN A 121 -11.72 -1.14 -17.03
CA ASN A 121 -10.48 -1.67 -17.60
C ASN A 121 -9.27 -1.20 -16.80
N PHE A 122 -9.25 0.07 -16.39
CA PHE A 122 -8.23 0.62 -15.48
C PHE A 122 -8.15 -0.18 -14.18
N TRP A 123 -9.27 -0.39 -13.48
CA TRP A 123 -9.28 -1.13 -12.22
C TRP A 123 -8.97 -2.62 -12.37
N LYS A 124 -9.36 -3.23 -13.50
CA LYS A 124 -8.94 -4.60 -13.83
C LYS A 124 -7.44 -4.71 -14.01
N GLU A 125 -6.83 -3.74 -14.70
CA GLU A 125 -5.39 -3.74 -14.88
C GLU A 125 -4.65 -3.49 -13.58
N HIS A 126 -5.09 -2.52 -12.76
CA HIS A 126 -4.59 -2.32 -11.40
C HIS A 126 -4.61 -3.63 -10.59
N LEU A 127 -5.73 -4.35 -10.59
CA LEU A 127 -5.84 -5.64 -9.89
C LEU A 127 -4.82 -6.66 -10.40
N ARG A 128 -4.60 -6.75 -11.72
CA ARG A 128 -3.58 -7.65 -12.30
C ARG A 128 -2.16 -7.25 -11.86
N ARG A 129 -1.84 -5.95 -11.84
CA ARG A 129 -0.56 -5.45 -11.34
C ARG A 129 -0.36 -5.83 -9.88
N CYS A 130 -1.38 -5.64 -9.03
CA CYS A 130 -1.33 -6.05 -7.63
C CYS A 130 -1.10 -7.55 -7.45
N ARG A 131 -1.70 -8.39 -8.29
CA ARG A 131 -1.44 -9.84 -8.26
C ARG A 131 0.02 -10.18 -8.59
N ARG A 132 0.62 -9.53 -9.60
CA ARG A 132 2.04 -9.70 -9.94
C ARG A 132 2.97 -9.23 -8.81
N ILE A 133 2.61 -8.14 -8.13
CA ILE A 133 3.35 -7.66 -6.95
C ILE A 133 3.25 -8.67 -5.80
N GLY A 134 2.04 -9.17 -5.51
CA GLY A 134 1.84 -10.19 -4.49
C GLY A 134 2.59 -11.49 -4.77
N GLU A 135 2.63 -11.93 -6.03
CA GLU A 135 3.42 -13.08 -6.49
C GLU A 135 4.93 -12.86 -6.25
N GLU A 136 5.47 -11.71 -6.65
CA GLU A 136 6.89 -11.40 -6.43
C GLU A 136 7.23 -11.28 -4.94
N MET A 137 6.33 -10.72 -4.12
CA MET A 137 6.46 -10.72 -2.67
C MET A 137 6.51 -12.15 -2.11
N GLY A 138 5.60 -13.04 -2.52
CA GLY A 138 5.61 -14.44 -2.09
C GLY A 138 6.92 -15.15 -2.46
N ARG A 139 7.38 -14.94 -3.70
CA ARG A 139 8.65 -15.51 -4.22
C ARG A 139 9.86 -15.08 -3.40
N GLN A 140 10.02 -13.78 -3.10
CA GLN A 140 11.17 -13.28 -2.32
C GLN A 140 11.15 -13.74 -0.85
N GLN A 141 9.97 -14.05 -0.33
CA GLN A 141 9.79 -14.51 1.06
C GLN A 141 9.86 -16.03 1.23
N GLY A 142 9.97 -16.80 0.14
CA GLY A 142 9.90 -18.26 0.17
C GLY A 142 8.53 -18.79 0.58
N ASP A 143 7.47 -18.11 0.14
CA ASP A 143 6.07 -18.32 0.54
C ASP A 143 5.16 -18.41 -0.71
N ALA A 144 5.72 -18.90 -1.82
CA ALA A 144 5.08 -19.02 -3.13
C ALA A 144 4.46 -20.40 -3.35
#